data_AF-A0A2X3K2C4-F1
#
_entry.id   AF-A0A2X3K2C4-F1
#
_cell.length_a   1.000
_cell.length_b   1.000
_cell.length_c   1.000
_cell.angle_alpha   90.00
_cell.angle_beta   90.00
_cell.angle_gamma   90.00
#
_symmetry.space_group_name_H-M   'P 1'
#
loop_
_entity.id
_entity.type
_entity.pdbx_description
1 polymer ?
#
loop_
_entity_poly.entity_id
_entity_poly.type
_entity_poly.pdbx_seq_one_letter_code
_entity_poly.pdbx_strand_id
1 'polypeptide(L)'
;MSLDVTHARSQLADDSRHEGDSIRFLYAKSMNTFGTNFQLMGYRYSTQGFYTLDDVAYRRMEGYEYDYDYDGEHRDEPIIVNYHNLRFSRKDRLQLNISQSLNDFGSLYISGTHQKYWNTSDSDTWYQVGYTSSWVGISYSLSFSWNESVGIPDNERIVGLNVSVPFNVLTKRRYTRENALDRAYASFNANRNSNGQNSWLAGVGGTLLEGHNLSYHVSQGDTSNNGYTGSATANWQAAYATLGVGYNYDRDQHDVNWQLSGGVVGHENGITLSQPLGDTNVLIKAPGAGGVRIENQTAF
;
A
#
# COMPACT_ATOMS: atom_id res chain seq x y z
N MET A 1 -15.78 -2.72 22.15
CA MET A 1 -16.19 -1.30 22.11
C MET A 1 -15.35 -0.56 23.12
N SER A 2 -14.83 0.61 22.77
CA SER A 2 -14.09 1.46 23.70
C SER A 2 -14.53 2.91 23.54
N LEU A 3 -14.42 3.66 24.63
CA LEU A 3 -14.64 5.09 24.67
C LEU A 3 -13.48 5.72 25.44
N ASP A 4 -12.85 6.73 24.86
CA ASP A 4 -11.78 7.50 25.48
C ASP A 4 -12.05 9.00 25.41
N VAL A 5 -11.61 9.71 26.45
CA VAL A 5 -11.71 11.16 26.58
C VAL A 5 -10.31 11.68 26.87
N THR A 6 -9.89 12.68 26.09
CA THR A 6 -8.58 13.32 26.24
C THR A 6 -8.77 14.81 26.43
N HIS A 7 -8.20 15.35 27.49
CA HIS A 7 -8.14 16.79 27.74
C HIS A 7 -6.75 17.32 27.40
N ALA A 8 -6.67 18.44 26.70
CA ALA A 8 -5.41 19.04 26.28
C ALA A 8 -5.36 20.53 26.61
N ARG A 9 -4.19 20.98 27.08
CA ARG A 9 -3.82 22.39 27.25
C ARG A 9 -2.57 22.63 26.44
N SER A 10 -2.69 23.48 25.44
CA SER A 10 -1.71 23.61 24.36
C SER A 10 -1.29 25.06 24.19
N GLN A 11 -0.01 25.29 23.91
CA GLN A 11 0.51 26.57 23.44
C GLN A 11 0.95 26.38 21.99
N LEU A 12 0.41 27.18 21.08
CA LEU A 12 0.73 27.09 19.65
C LEU A 12 1.96 27.93 19.30
N ALA A 13 2.37 27.85 18.03
CA ALA A 13 3.53 28.55 17.48
C ALA A 13 3.51 30.08 17.63
N ASP A 14 2.33 30.67 17.78
CA ASP A 14 2.11 32.11 17.99
C ASP A 14 1.97 32.49 19.47
N ASP A 15 2.40 31.62 20.38
CA ASP A 15 2.27 31.74 21.84
C ASP A 15 0.82 31.79 22.37
N SER A 16 -0.18 31.57 21.51
CA SER A 16 -1.57 31.48 21.95
C SER A 16 -1.83 30.21 22.75
N ARG A 17 -2.61 30.32 23.83
CA ARG A 17 -2.97 29.20 24.71
C ARG A 17 -4.39 28.73 24.42
N HIS A 18 -4.55 27.43 24.27
CA HIS A 18 -5.82 26.77 23.97
C HIS A 18 -6.07 25.64 24.95
N GLU A 19 -7.34 25.40 25.25
CA GLU A 19 -7.80 24.29 26.08
C GLU A 19 -8.96 23.61 25.35
N GLY A 20 -8.95 22.28 25.32
CA GLY A 20 -9.98 21.53 24.64
C GLY A 20 -10.02 20.06 24.99
N ASP A 21 -11.08 19.42 24.54
CA ASP A 21 -11.40 18.04 24.84
C ASP A 21 -11.65 17.28 23.53
N SER A 22 -11.23 16.02 23.51
CA SER A 22 -11.52 15.08 22.43
C SER A 22 -12.15 13.82 22.99
N ILE A 23 -13.27 13.41 22.41
CA ILE A 23 -13.96 12.17 22.74
C ILE A 23 -13.86 11.26 21.53
N ARG A 24 -13.42 10.02 21.74
CA ARG A 24 -13.36 8.99 20.71
C ARG A 24 -14.16 7.77 21.12
N PHE A 25 -14.94 7.29 20.18
CA PHE A 25 -15.67 6.04 20.25
C PHE A 25 -15.10 5.07 19.21
N LEU A 26 -14.83 3.84 19.62
CA LEU A 26 -14.41 2.76 18.72
C LEU A 26 -15.30 1.54 18.91
N TYR A 27 -15.70 0.98 17.78
CA TYR A 27 -16.44 -0.26 17.71
C TYR A 27 -15.76 -1.20 16.71
N ALA A 28 -15.52 -2.43 17.14
CA ALA A 28 -15.04 -3.52 16.31
C ALA A 28 -15.84 -4.76 16.71
N LYS A 29 -16.38 -5.48 15.71
CA LYS A 29 -17.11 -6.72 15.92
C LYS A 29 -17.05 -7.58 14.67
N SER A 30 -16.57 -8.81 14.85
CA SER A 30 -16.66 -9.82 13.81
C SER A 30 -17.97 -10.60 13.94
N MET A 31 -18.77 -10.67 12.88
CA MET A 31 -20.02 -11.43 12.84
C MET A 31 -19.90 -12.58 11.83
N ASN A 32 -19.15 -13.61 12.22
CA ASN A 32 -18.82 -14.75 11.35
C ASN A 32 -20.06 -15.43 10.75
N THR A 33 -21.19 -15.50 11.48
CA THR A 33 -22.41 -16.15 11.01
C THR A 33 -23.02 -15.51 9.76
N PHE A 34 -22.87 -14.19 9.61
CA PHE A 34 -23.40 -13.45 8.46
C PHE A 34 -22.32 -13.16 7.41
N GLY A 35 -21.08 -13.60 7.63
CA GLY A 35 -19.93 -13.25 6.79
C GLY A 35 -19.49 -11.78 6.91
N THR A 36 -20.12 -10.98 7.78
CA THR A 36 -19.82 -9.57 7.97
C THR A 36 -18.74 -9.38 9.02
N ASN A 37 -17.69 -8.65 8.69
CA ASN A 37 -16.63 -8.27 9.60
C ASN A 37 -16.54 -6.76 9.71
N PHE A 38 -16.92 -6.22 10.87
CA PHE A 38 -16.72 -4.82 11.22
C PHE A 38 -15.35 -4.70 11.89
N GLN A 39 -14.30 -4.47 11.10
CA GLN A 39 -12.94 -4.36 11.61
C GLN A 39 -12.80 -3.14 12.53
N LEU A 40 -13.27 -1.98 12.06
CA LEU A 40 -13.21 -0.75 12.83
C LEU A 40 -14.26 0.26 12.36
N MET A 41 -15.09 0.72 13.29
CA MET A 41 -15.88 1.93 13.17
C MET A 41 -15.45 2.87 14.28
N GLY A 42 -14.83 3.99 13.90
CA GLY A 42 -14.32 4.99 14.81
C GLY A 42 -15.00 6.33 14.58
N TYR A 43 -15.45 6.97 15.65
CA TYR A 43 -15.89 8.36 15.60
C TYR A 43 -15.13 9.15 16.66
N ARG A 44 -14.51 10.25 16.25
CA ARG A 44 -13.84 11.19 17.15
C ARG A 44 -14.44 12.57 16.95
N TYR A 45 -14.78 13.22 18.06
CA TYR A 45 -15.18 14.61 18.12
C TYR A 45 -14.17 15.38 18.97
N SER A 46 -13.68 16.52 18.49
CA SER A 46 -12.76 17.38 19.24
C SER A 46 -13.27 18.82 19.24
N THR A 47 -13.20 19.47 20.40
CA THR A 47 -13.54 20.90 20.52
C THR A 47 -12.52 21.77 19.78
N GLN A 48 -12.89 23.01 19.47
CA GLN A 48 -12.05 23.92 18.69
C GLN A 48 -10.69 24.22 19.34
N GLY A 49 -10.59 24.14 20.67
CA GLY A 49 -9.34 24.36 21.41
C GLY A 49 -8.49 23.10 21.61
N PHE A 50 -8.90 21.94 21.06
CA PHE A 50 -8.15 20.70 21.20
C PHE A 50 -7.05 20.60 20.15
N TYR A 51 -5.81 20.49 20.60
CA TYR A 51 -4.62 20.29 19.77
C TYR A 51 -3.82 19.09 20.27
N THR A 52 -3.32 18.29 19.33
CA THR A 52 -2.45 17.14 19.61
C THR A 52 -1.02 17.57 19.84
N LEU A 53 -0.19 16.64 20.34
CA LEU A 53 1.25 16.90 20.50
C LEU A 53 1.93 17.24 19.16
N ASP A 54 1.49 16.60 18.07
CA ASP A 54 1.98 16.88 16.72
C ASP A 54 1.63 18.31 16.29
N ASP A 55 0.44 18.81 16.64
CA ASP A 55 0.00 20.16 16.27
C ASP A 55 0.84 21.26 16.97
N VAL A 56 1.22 21.05 18.23
CA VAL A 56 2.06 22.02 19.00
C VAL A 56 3.53 21.94 18.64
N ALA A 57 3.97 20.87 17.97
CA ALA A 57 5.36 20.71 17.53
C ALA A 57 5.70 21.64 16.36
N TYR A 58 4.70 22.14 15.63
CA TYR A 58 4.90 23.07 14.53
C TYR A 58 5.44 24.43 15.01
N ARG A 59 6.46 24.93 14.29
CA ARG A 59 7.12 26.22 14.58
C ARG A 59 6.42 27.44 13.98
N ARG A 60 5.40 27.24 13.15
CA ARG A 60 4.62 28.29 12.48
C ARG A 60 3.15 27.91 12.48
N MET A 61 2.27 28.90 12.55
CA MET A 61 0.82 28.69 12.54
C MET A 61 0.28 28.13 11.22
N GLU A 62 0.96 28.47 10.12
CA GLU A 62 0.64 28.02 8.79
C GLU A 62 1.93 27.93 8.01
N GLY A 63 2.05 26.91 7.16
CA GLY A 63 3.16 26.84 6.24
C GLY A 63 3.23 25.51 5.51
N TYR A 64 4.10 25.50 4.52
CA TYR A 64 4.58 24.26 3.93
C TYR A 64 5.75 23.73 4.75
N GLU A 65 5.71 22.44 5.02
CA GLU A 65 6.85 21.69 5.47
C GLU A 65 7.67 21.32 4.23
N TYR A 66 8.95 21.66 4.28
CA TYR A 66 9.89 21.39 3.21
C TYR A 66 10.84 20.31 3.69
N ASP A 67 10.94 19.24 2.91
CA ASP A 67 12.02 18.29 3.11
C ASP A 67 13.21 18.74 2.25
N TYR A 68 14.38 18.75 2.89
CA TYR A 68 15.65 19.16 2.28
C TYR A 68 16.56 17.94 2.03
N ASP A 69 16.12 16.72 2.37
CA ASP A 69 17.03 15.58 2.40
C ASP A 69 16.46 14.36 1.68
N TYR A 70 16.91 14.17 0.44
CA TYR A 70 16.95 12.85 -0.17
C TYR A 70 18.28 12.68 -0.92
N ASP A 71 19.15 11.87 -0.31
CA ASP A 71 20.21 11.10 -0.98
C ASP A 71 21.48 11.84 -1.44
N GLY A 72 22.03 12.74 -0.61
CA GLY A 72 23.42 13.22 -0.76
C GLY A 72 23.71 14.10 -1.99
N GLU A 73 22.76 14.25 -2.91
CA GLU A 73 22.76 15.25 -3.96
C GLU A 73 21.87 16.41 -3.52
N HIS A 74 22.49 17.55 -3.24
CA HIS A 74 21.79 18.79 -2.93
C HIS A 74 20.91 19.18 -4.13
N ARG A 75 19.60 18.92 -4.05
CA ARG A 75 18.63 19.62 -4.90
C ARG A 75 18.44 21.02 -4.31
N ASP A 76 18.76 22.04 -5.10
CA ASP A 76 18.61 23.46 -4.74
C ASP A 76 17.14 23.89 -4.54
N GLU A 77 16.17 23.02 -4.82
CA GLU A 77 14.74 23.31 -4.70
C GLU A 77 14.08 22.45 -3.59
N PRO A 78 13.56 23.09 -2.52
CA PRO A 78 12.90 22.37 -1.44
C PRO A 78 11.59 21.73 -1.90
N ILE A 79 11.41 20.45 -1.60
CA ILE A 79 10.17 19.73 -1.94
C ILE A 79 9.15 19.98 -0.84
N ILE A 80 7.98 20.50 -1.20
CA ILE A 80 6.85 20.63 -0.30
C ILE A 80 6.36 19.21 0.02
N VAL A 81 6.53 18.77 1.28
CA VAL A 81 6.09 17.44 1.73
C VAL A 81 4.75 17.48 2.45
N ASN A 82 4.40 18.61 3.06
CA ASN A 82 3.17 18.75 3.81
C ASN A 82 2.72 20.22 3.86
N TYR A 83 1.43 20.46 4.02
CA TYR A 83 0.89 21.77 4.36
C TYR A 83 0.13 21.65 5.67
N HIS A 84 0.48 22.48 6.65
CA HIS A 84 -0.24 22.53 7.91
C HIS A 84 -0.83 23.92 8.13
N ASN A 85 -2.02 23.93 8.72
CA ASN A 85 -2.66 25.16 9.16
C ASN A 85 -3.33 24.92 10.52
N LEU A 86 -2.70 25.41 11.58
CA LEU A 86 -3.16 25.26 12.96
C LEU A 86 -4.47 26.03 13.20
N ARG A 87 -4.89 26.92 12.30
CA ARG A 87 -6.19 27.59 12.38
C ARG A 87 -7.35 26.65 12.03
N PHE A 88 -7.06 25.57 11.31
CA PHE A 88 -8.01 24.52 10.96
C PHE A 88 -7.86 23.34 11.93
N SER A 89 -8.25 23.56 13.19
CA SER A 89 -8.28 22.46 14.18
C SER A 89 -9.29 21.40 13.76
N ARG A 90 -8.94 20.12 13.90
CA ARG A 90 -9.78 18.98 13.53
C ARG A 90 -11.03 18.92 14.42
N LYS A 91 -12.20 18.76 13.81
CA LYS A 91 -13.50 18.73 14.49
C LYS A 91 -14.06 17.32 14.61
N ASP A 92 -14.58 16.80 13.51
CA ASP A 92 -15.22 15.49 13.43
C ASP A 92 -14.31 14.58 12.62
N ARG A 93 -14.08 13.35 13.07
CA ARG A 93 -13.43 12.32 12.26
C ARG A 93 -14.20 11.01 12.36
N LEU A 94 -14.81 10.61 11.26
CA LEU A 94 -15.41 9.29 11.09
C LEU A 94 -14.41 8.38 10.37
N GLN A 95 -14.28 7.14 10.82
CA GLN A 95 -13.48 6.09 10.20
C GLN A 95 -14.34 4.83 10.10
N LEU A 96 -14.37 4.21 8.92
CA LEU A 96 -15.15 3.02 8.63
C LEU A 96 -14.27 2.00 7.92
N ASN A 97 -14.31 0.75 8.38
CA ASN A 97 -13.76 -0.40 7.67
C ASN A 97 -14.65 -1.61 7.92
N ILE A 98 -15.34 -2.03 6.86
CA ILE A 98 -16.33 -3.10 6.86
C ILE A 98 -16.01 -4.01 5.69
N SER A 99 -15.94 -5.31 5.95
CA SER A 99 -15.92 -6.32 4.88
C SER A 99 -17.06 -7.31 5.05
N GLN A 100 -17.59 -7.78 3.93
CA GLN A 100 -18.69 -8.70 3.84
C GLN A 100 -18.29 -9.84 2.91
N SER A 101 -18.08 -11.02 3.46
CA SER A 101 -17.97 -12.25 2.67
C SER A 101 -19.36 -12.60 2.12
N LEU A 102 -19.41 -12.86 0.82
CA LEU A 102 -20.59 -13.34 0.11
C LEU A 102 -20.44 -14.82 -0.25
N ASN A 103 -19.68 -15.58 0.56
CA ASN A 103 -19.33 -16.98 0.33
C ASN A 103 -18.71 -17.17 -1.07
N ASP A 104 -19.29 -18.07 -1.88
CA ASP A 104 -18.82 -18.40 -3.23
C ASP A 104 -18.96 -17.24 -4.23
N PHE A 105 -19.75 -16.21 -3.90
CA PHE A 105 -19.91 -15.03 -4.75
C PHE A 105 -18.80 -14.00 -4.56
N GLY A 106 -17.88 -14.18 -3.61
CA GLY A 106 -16.74 -13.29 -3.39
C GLY A 106 -16.85 -12.47 -2.11
N SER A 107 -16.30 -11.26 -2.10
CA SER A 107 -16.29 -10.36 -0.95
C SER A 107 -16.46 -8.90 -1.36
N LEU A 108 -17.25 -8.17 -0.59
CA LEU A 108 -17.40 -6.72 -0.69
C LEU A 108 -16.67 -6.08 0.49
N TYR A 109 -16.00 -4.97 0.27
CA TYR A 109 -15.44 -4.14 1.34
C TYR A 109 -15.77 -2.67 1.12
N ILE A 110 -15.88 -1.96 2.24
CA ILE A 110 -16.05 -0.52 2.31
C ILE A 110 -15.07 -0.02 3.34
N SER A 111 -14.20 0.90 2.94
CA SER A 111 -13.25 1.56 3.82
C SER A 111 -13.33 3.07 3.60
N GLY A 112 -13.12 3.85 4.65
CA GLY A 112 -12.96 5.29 4.46
C GLY A 112 -12.90 6.11 5.72
N THR A 113 -12.59 7.38 5.52
CA THR A 113 -12.42 8.40 6.53
C THR A 113 -13.04 9.69 6.06
N HIS A 114 -13.72 10.40 6.97
CA HIS A 114 -14.21 11.74 6.71
C HIS A 114 -13.92 12.63 7.89
N GLN A 115 -13.18 13.70 7.63
CA GLN A 115 -12.67 14.61 8.62
C GLN A 115 -13.12 16.03 8.30
N LYS A 116 -13.81 16.64 9.26
CA LYS A 116 -14.19 18.05 9.22
C LYS A 116 -13.23 18.86 10.07
N TYR A 117 -13.14 20.13 9.75
CA TYR A 117 -12.31 21.10 10.44
C TYR A 117 -13.16 22.24 10.99
N TRP A 118 -12.68 22.87 12.04
CA TRP A 118 -13.19 24.17 12.46
C TRP A 118 -12.65 25.26 11.52
N ASN A 119 -13.38 26.37 11.40
CA ASN A 119 -13.01 27.54 10.59
C ASN A 119 -12.93 27.33 9.07
N THR A 120 -13.36 26.18 8.53
CA THR A 120 -13.59 25.96 7.10
C THR A 120 -14.83 25.09 6.88
N SER A 121 -15.45 25.23 5.71
CA SER A 121 -16.51 24.32 5.22
C SER A 121 -15.94 23.06 4.56
N ASP A 122 -14.64 23.06 4.26
CA ASP A 122 -13.98 21.97 3.54
C ASP A 122 -13.77 20.75 4.45
N SER A 123 -13.58 19.58 3.83
CA SER A 123 -13.39 18.34 4.54
C SER A 123 -12.40 17.41 3.83
N ASP A 124 -11.60 16.68 4.60
CA ASP A 124 -10.80 15.59 4.05
C ASP A 124 -11.66 14.34 4.03
N THR A 125 -11.91 13.82 2.83
CA THR A 125 -12.79 12.70 2.61
C THR A 125 -12.12 11.69 1.71
N TRP A 126 -11.92 10.48 2.24
CA TRP A 126 -11.45 9.35 1.47
C TRP A 126 -12.38 8.18 1.69
N TYR A 127 -13.00 7.66 0.64
CA TYR A 127 -13.79 6.43 0.72
C TYR A 127 -13.45 5.50 -0.43
N GLN A 128 -13.42 4.21 -0.16
CA GLN A 128 -13.18 3.16 -1.13
C GLN A 128 -14.19 2.03 -0.93
N VAL A 129 -14.86 1.66 -2.01
CA VAL A 129 -15.73 0.50 -2.08
C VAL A 129 -15.11 -0.47 -3.07
N GLY A 130 -14.95 -1.72 -2.69
CA GLY A 130 -14.44 -2.72 -3.61
C GLY A 130 -15.17 -4.03 -3.51
N TYR A 131 -15.31 -4.70 -4.64
CA TYR A 131 -15.85 -6.03 -4.77
C TYR A 131 -14.78 -6.91 -5.40
N THR A 132 -14.45 -8.02 -4.76
CA THR A 132 -13.48 -8.99 -5.25
C THR A 132 -14.14 -10.34 -5.30
N SER A 133 -13.90 -11.10 -6.36
CA SER A 133 -14.42 -12.44 -6.48
C SER A 133 -13.51 -13.26 -7.38
N SER A 134 -13.65 -14.58 -7.28
CA SER A 134 -12.86 -15.51 -8.06
C SER A 134 -13.76 -16.60 -8.61
N TRP A 135 -13.67 -16.85 -9.91
CA TRP A 135 -14.43 -17.91 -10.57
C TRP A 135 -13.49 -18.81 -11.36
N VAL A 136 -13.47 -20.11 -11.02
CA VAL A 136 -12.64 -21.13 -11.68
C VAL A 136 -11.15 -20.71 -11.77
N GLY A 137 -10.62 -20.11 -10.71
CA GLY A 137 -9.23 -19.63 -10.64
C GLY A 137 -8.99 -18.26 -11.27
N ILE A 138 -9.94 -17.69 -12.01
CA ILE A 138 -9.89 -16.31 -12.51
C ILE A 138 -10.30 -15.38 -11.38
N SER A 139 -9.44 -14.44 -11.01
CA SER A 139 -9.74 -13.43 -10.00
C SER A 139 -10.13 -12.13 -10.67
N TYR A 140 -11.16 -11.46 -10.17
CA TYR A 140 -11.57 -10.15 -10.65
C TYR A 140 -11.92 -9.25 -9.46
N SER A 141 -11.53 -7.98 -9.56
CA SER A 141 -11.82 -6.98 -8.55
C SER A 141 -12.23 -5.68 -9.19
N LEU A 142 -13.34 -5.12 -8.71
CA LEU A 142 -13.83 -3.80 -9.06
C LEU A 142 -13.69 -2.91 -7.83
N SER A 143 -13.07 -1.75 -7.96
CA SER A 143 -12.93 -0.77 -6.89
C SER A 143 -13.40 0.59 -7.36
N PHE A 144 -14.07 1.32 -6.47
CA PHE A 144 -14.42 2.71 -6.60
C PHE A 144 -13.79 3.46 -5.44
N SER A 145 -13.08 4.54 -5.72
CA SER A 145 -12.51 5.42 -4.70
C SER A 145 -12.91 6.87 -4.94
N TRP A 146 -13.10 7.60 -3.87
CA TRP A 146 -13.33 9.04 -3.84
C TRP A 146 -12.31 9.64 -2.89
N ASN A 147 -11.57 10.63 -3.36
CA ASN A 147 -10.66 11.43 -2.56
C ASN A 147 -11.01 12.93 -2.69
N GLU A 148 -11.05 13.61 -1.57
CA GLU A 148 -11.26 15.04 -1.44
C GLU A 148 -10.38 15.51 -0.29
N SER A 149 -9.66 16.60 -0.50
CA SER A 149 -8.71 17.13 0.47
C SER A 149 -8.92 18.63 0.63
N VAL A 150 -8.78 19.13 1.86
CA VAL A 150 -8.86 20.56 2.17
C VAL A 150 -7.79 21.31 1.40
N GLY A 151 -8.19 22.40 0.74
CA GLY A 151 -7.29 23.22 -0.09
C GLY A 151 -7.10 22.72 -1.52
N ILE A 152 -7.70 21.59 -1.91
CA ILE A 152 -7.73 21.11 -3.29
C ILE A 152 -9.18 21.20 -3.80
N PRO A 153 -9.50 22.07 -4.78
CA PRO A 153 -10.89 22.37 -5.18
C PRO A 153 -11.65 21.18 -5.80
N ASP A 154 -10.92 20.19 -6.32
CA ASP A 154 -11.49 19.09 -7.09
C ASP A 154 -11.51 17.80 -6.28
N ASN A 155 -12.62 17.07 -6.39
CA ASN A 155 -12.68 15.69 -5.90
C ASN A 155 -12.23 14.71 -6.98
N GLU A 156 -11.31 13.84 -6.60
CA GLU A 156 -10.84 12.78 -7.46
C GLU A 156 -11.67 11.52 -7.23
N ARG A 157 -12.30 11.01 -8.29
CA ARG A 157 -13.04 9.75 -8.24
C ARG A 157 -12.42 8.77 -9.20
N ILE A 158 -11.98 7.62 -8.74
CA ILE A 158 -11.35 6.60 -9.58
C ILE A 158 -12.18 5.31 -9.53
N VAL A 159 -12.58 4.84 -10.69
CA VAL A 159 -13.09 3.47 -10.88
C VAL A 159 -11.94 2.63 -11.42
N GLY A 160 -11.65 1.53 -10.76
CA GLY A 160 -10.61 0.57 -11.15
C GLY A 160 -11.17 -0.84 -11.31
N LEU A 161 -10.76 -1.52 -12.37
CA LEU A 161 -11.04 -2.92 -12.65
C LEU A 161 -9.70 -3.65 -12.75
N ASN A 162 -9.54 -4.73 -12.01
CA ASN A 162 -8.43 -5.65 -12.15
C ASN A 162 -8.96 -7.06 -12.41
N VAL A 163 -8.33 -7.77 -13.34
CA VAL A 163 -8.62 -9.15 -13.70
C VAL A 163 -7.32 -9.91 -13.79
N SER A 164 -7.24 -11.08 -13.16
CA SER A 164 -6.10 -11.97 -13.22
C SER A 164 -6.54 -13.37 -13.64
N VAL A 165 -5.94 -13.88 -14.72
CA VAL A 165 -6.26 -15.17 -15.34
C VAL A 165 -5.01 -16.05 -15.29
N PRO A 166 -4.94 -17.05 -14.40
CA PRO A 166 -3.85 -18.01 -14.42
C PRO A 166 -3.98 -18.95 -15.63
N PHE A 167 -2.86 -19.19 -16.32
CA PHE A 167 -2.85 -19.96 -17.58
C PHE A 167 -3.16 -21.45 -17.37
N ASN A 168 -2.95 -21.98 -16.16
CA ASN A 168 -3.33 -23.35 -15.80
C ASN A 168 -4.85 -23.64 -15.96
N VAL A 169 -5.70 -22.61 -15.93
CA VAL A 169 -7.15 -22.73 -16.19
C VAL A 169 -7.41 -22.99 -17.67
N LEU A 170 -6.54 -22.48 -18.56
CA LEU A 170 -6.63 -22.64 -20.01
C LEU A 170 -6.04 -23.98 -20.48
N THR A 171 -5.03 -24.53 -19.80
CA THR A 171 -4.32 -25.75 -20.21
C THR A 171 -5.03 -27.06 -19.81
N LYS A 172 -6.16 -27.01 -19.09
CA LYS A 172 -6.93 -28.19 -18.58
C LYS A 172 -6.11 -29.20 -17.75
N ARG A 173 -4.84 -28.91 -17.43
CA ARG A 173 -3.96 -29.73 -16.57
C ARG A 173 -4.03 -29.22 -15.14
N ARG A 174 -5.11 -29.57 -14.43
CA ARG A 174 -5.44 -29.04 -13.09
C ARG A 174 -4.42 -29.33 -11.97
N TYR A 175 -3.39 -30.17 -12.17
CA TYR A 175 -2.57 -30.68 -11.05
C TYR A 175 -1.06 -30.76 -11.27
N THR A 176 -0.50 -30.37 -12.42
CA THR A 176 0.95 -30.43 -12.65
C THR A 176 1.53 -29.03 -12.83
N ARG A 177 2.18 -28.49 -11.80
CA ARG A 177 2.92 -27.20 -11.86
C ARG A 177 4.33 -27.35 -12.46
N GLU A 178 4.54 -28.33 -13.34
CA GLU A 178 5.87 -28.68 -13.84
C GLU A 178 6.37 -27.66 -14.87
N ASN A 179 5.48 -27.11 -15.69
CA ASN A 179 5.85 -26.19 -16.76
C ASN A 179 5.76 -24.72 -16.35
N ALA A 180 6.65 -23.89 -16.89
CA ALA A 180 6.65 -22.44 -16.67
C ALA A 180 5.30 -21.78 -17.05
N LEU A 181 4.61 -22.30 -18.08
CA LEU A 181 3.31 -21.80 -18.51
C LEU A 181 2.19 -22.08 -17.50
N ASP A 182 2.24 -23.19 -16.76
CA ASP A 182 1.23 -23.49 -15.74
C ASP A 182 1.39 -22.60 -14.49
N ARG A 183 2.51 -21.87 -14.41
CA ARG A 183 2.85 -20.90 -13.35
C ARG A 183 2.76 -19.45 -13.84
N ALA A 184 2.32 -19.24 -15.08
CA ALA A 184 2.09 -17.93 -15.63
C ALA A 184 0.63 -17.49 -15.44
N TYR A 185 0.41 -16.19 -15.36
CA TYR A 185 -0.90 -15.56 -15.33
C TYR A 185 -0.90 -14.33 -16.23
N ALA A 186 -2.03 -14.04 -16.85
CA ALA A 186 -2.30 -12.74 -17.45
C ALA A 186 -2.98 -11.84 -16.43
N SER A 187 -2.66 -10.55 -16.46
CA SER A 187 -3.33 -9.52 -15.69
C SER A 187 -3.82 -8.42 -16.59
N PHE A 188 -4.99 -7.89 -16.31
CA PHE A 188 -5.54 -6.73 -16.97
C PHE A 188 -6.02 -5.74 -15.90
N ASN A 189 -5.60 -4.49 -16.02
CA ASN A 189 -6.01 -3.39 -15.15
C ASN A 189 -6.60 -2.29 -16.02
N ALA A 190 -7.69 -1.69 -15.58
CA ALA A 190 -8.28 -0.52 -16.21
C ALA A 190 -8.76 0.45 -15.13
N ASN A 191 -8.31 1.69 -15.18
CA ASN A 191 -8.77 2.75 -14.30
C ASN A 191 -9.31 3.92 -15.11
N ARG A 192 -10.30 4.61 -14.54
CA ARG A 192 -10.87 5.85 -15.07
C ARG A 192 -11.09 6.82 -13.92
N ASN A 193 -10.54 8.02 -14.04
CA ASN A 193 -10.76 9.07 -13.05
C ASN A 193 -11.88 10.05 -13.45
N SER A 194 -12.30 10.90 -12.51
CA SER A 194 -13.34 11.93 -12.70
C SER A 194 -12.99 12.95 -13.78
N ASN A 195 -11.69 13.18 -14.01
CA ASN A 195 -11.18 14.08 -15.03
C ASN A 195 -11.20 13.47 -16.45
N GLY A 196 -11.74 12.25 -16.60
CA GLY A 196 -11.87 11.56 -17.88
C GLY A 196 -10.58 10.88 -18.34
N GLN A 197 -9.53 10.89 -17.52
CA GLN A 197 -8.29 10.19 -17.80
C GLN A 197 -8.51 8.70 -17.57
N ASN A 198 -8.13 7.91 -18.57
CA ASN A 198 -8.17 6.46 -18.56
C ASN A 198 -6.74 5.93 -18.56
N SER A 199 -6.53 4.85 -17.82
CA SER A 199 -5.31 4.05 -17.89
C SER A 199 -5.70 2.60 -18.02
N TRP A 200 -5.11 1.87 -18.96
CA TRP A 200 -5.26 0.42 -19.01
C TRP A 200 -3.90 -0.23 -19.17
N LEU A 201 -3.71 -1.38 -18.53
CA LEU A 201 -2.45 -2.10 -18.47
C LEU A 201 -2.73 -3.59 -18.57
N ALA A 202 -2.20 -4.22 -19.61
CA ALA A 202 -2.23 -5.66 -19.78
C ALA A 202 -0.84 -6.23 -19.55
N GLY A 203 -0.73 -7.37 -18.88
CA GLY A 203 0.56 -7.96 -18.58
C GLY A 203 0.51 -9.46 -18.38
N VAL A 204 1.69 -10.07 -18.38
CA VAL A 204 1.91 -11.48 -18.09
C VAL A 204 3.02 -11.59 -17.06
N GLY A 205 2.76 -12.33 -16.00
CA GLY A 205 3.76 -12.64 -14.98
C GLY A 205 3.74 -14.11 -14.60
N GLY A 206 4.72 -14.51 -13.80
CA GLY A 206 4.82 -15.87 -13.31
C GLY A 206 6.13 -16.13 -12.58
N THR A 207 6.40 -17.41 -12.30
CA THR A 207 7.64 -17.86 -11.65
C THR A 207 8.39 -18.89 -12.51
N LEU A 208 9.69 -18.68 -12.65
CA LEU A 208 10.66 -19.52 -13.36
C LEU A 208 11.60 -20.22 -12.38
N LEU A 209 12.51 -21.04 -12.95
CA LEU A 209 13.46 -21.90 -12.24
C LEU A 209 12.79 -23.04 -11.45
N GLU A 210 13.59 -24.05 -11.11
CA GLU A 210 13.14 -25.24 -10.38
C GLU A 210 12.72 -24.91 -8.94
N GLY A 211 13.37 -23.93 -8.33
CA GLY A 211 13.03 -23.41 -7.00
C GLY A 211 11.81 -22.49 -6.98
N HIS A 212 11.24 -22.13 -8.13
CA HIS A 212 10.19 -21.11 -8.24
C HIS A 212 10.59 -19.75 -7.65
N ASN A 213 11.90 -19.50 -7.59
CA ASN A 213 12.53 -18.38 -6.90
C ASN A 213 12.84 -17.20 -7.81
N LEU A 214 12.51 -17.28 -9.11
CA LEU A 214 12.58 -16.17 -10.04
C LEU A 214 11.16 -15.76 -10.46
N SER A 215 10.65 -14.66 -9.92
CA SER A 215 9.41 -14.04 -10.38
C SER A 215 9.67 -13.04 -11.50
N TYR A 216 8.81 -13.01 -12.51
CA TYR A 216 8.86 -12.02 -13.58
C TYR A 216 7.47 -11.45 -13.83
N HIS A 217 7.41 -10.20 -14.30
CA HIS A 217 6.19 -9.56 -14.75
C HIS A 217 6.50 -8.57 -15.86
N VAL A 218 5.82 -8.73 -16.99
CA VAL A 218 5.91 -7.82 -18.13
C VAL A 218 4.52 -7.27 -18.40
N SER A 219 4.40 -5.95 -18.49
CA SER A 219 3.13 -5.29 -18.74
C SER A 219 3.28 -4.13 -19.71
N GLN A 220 2.23 -3.87 -20.47
CA GLN A 220 2.15 -2.80 -21.43
C GLN A 220 0.74 -2.23 -21.46
N GLY A 221 0.66 -0.92 -21.58
CA GLY A 221 -0.56 -0.18 -21.42
C GLY A 221 -0.51 1.19 -22.08
N ASP A 222 -1.56 1.93 -21.86
CA ASP A 222 -1.70 3.31 -22.29
C ASP A 222 -2.43 4.12 -21.22
N THR A 223 -1.96 5.33 -21.00
CA THR A 223 -2.52 6.29 -20.06
C THR A 223 -2.82 7.58 -20.79
N SER A 224 -3.95 8.22 -20.45
CA SER A 224 -4.38 9.43 -21.15
C SER A 224 -3.42 10.61 -21.02
N ASN A 225 -2.58 10.64 -19.98
CA ASN A 225 -1.60 11.72 -19.75
C ASN A 225 -0.21 11.38 -20.29
N ASN A 226 0.29 10.16 -20.05
CA ASN A 226 1.66 9.79 -20.38
C ASN A 226 1.76 8.98 -21.69
N GLY A 227 0.62 8.73 -22.37
CA GLY A 227 0.57 7.89 -23.57
C GLY A 227 0.92 6.44 -23.25
N TYR A 228 1.66 5.80 -24.15
CA TYR A 228 2.08 4.42 -24.00
C TYR A 228 3.01 4.26 -22.79
N THR A 229 2.76 3.22 -22.01
CA THR A 229 3.53 2.85 -20.83
C THR A 229 3.83 1.37 -20.85
N GLY A 230 4.97 0.96 -20.31
CA GLY A 230 5.28 -0.44 -20.13
C GLY A 230 6.32 -0.67 -19.05
N SER A 231 6.25 -1.85 -18.45
CA SER A 231 7.19 -2.26 -17.43
C SER A 231 7.58 -3.72 -17.58
N ALA A 232 8.83 -4.02 -17.27
CA ALA A 232 9.36 -5.37 -17.18
C ALA A 232 10.14 -5.49 -15.89
N THR A 233 9.74 -6.42 -15.02
CA THR A 233 10.38 -6.66 -13.73
C THR A 233 10.76 -8.12 -13.60
N ALA A 234 11.90 -8.38 -12.96
CA ALA A 234 12.37 -9.70 -12.60
C ALA A 234 12.98 -9.65 -11.20
N ASN A 235 12.51 -10.50 -10.30
CA ASN A 235 13.03 -10.63 -8.94
C ASN A 235 13.45 -12.07 -8.69
N TRP A 236 14.71 -12.25 -8.31
CA TRP A 236 15.34 -13.53 -8.04
C TRP A 236 15.75 -13.64 -6.57
N GLN A 237 15.17 -14.62 -5.88
CA GLN A 237 15.57 -15.06 -4.54
C GLN A 237 16.67 -16.11 -4.67
N ALA A 238 17.92 -15.68 -4.69
CA ALA A 238 19.07 -16.58 -4.66
C ALA A 238 19.32 -17.12 -3.23
N ALA A 239 20.25 -18.08 -3.10
CA ALA A 239 20.64 -18.66 -1.80
C ALA A 239 21.12 -17.60 -0.80
N TYR A 240 21.93 -16.65 -1.26
CA TYR A 240 22.65 -15.70 -0.41
C TYR A 240 22.25 -14.24 -0.61
N ALA A 241 21.27 -13.97 -1.48
CA ALA A 241 20.85 -12.62 -1.80
C ALA A 241 19.49 -12.64 -2.49
N THR A 242 18.82 -11.50 -2.51
CA THR A 242 17.72 -11.24 -3.43
C THR A 242 18.13 -10.13 -4.38
N LEU A 243 17.84 -10.36 -5.67
CA LEU A 243 18.20 -9.50 -6.78
C LEU A 243 16.92 -9.10 -7.49
N GLY A 244 16.66 -7.80 -7.61
CA GLY A 244 15.55 -7.25 -8.37
C GLY A 244 16.08 -6.39 -9.51
N VAL A 245 15.48 -6.50 -10.69
CA VAL A 245 15.69 -5.58 -11.80
C VAL A 245 14.34 -5.21 -12.39
N GLY A 246 14.16 -3.93 -12.69
CA GLY A 246 12.97 -3.36 -13.27
C GLY A 246 13.34 -2.39 -14.37
N TYR A 247 12.59 -2.42 -15.45
CA TYR A 247 12.63 -1.43 -16.50
C TYR A 247 11.23 -0.88 -16.67
N ASN A 248 11.06 0.43 -16.52
CA ASN A 248 9.81 1.11 -16.78
C ASN A 248 10.07 2.13 -17.89
N TYR A 249 9.11 2.28 -18.80
CA TYR A 249 9.16 3.34 -19.78
C TYR A 249 7.77 3.91 -19.98
N ASP A 250 7.74 5.23 -20.15
CA ASP A 250 6.60 6.01 -20.59
C ASP A 250 7.04 6.84 -21.80
N ARG A 251 6.15 7.65 -22.39
CA ARG A 251 6.45 8.49 -23.55
C ARG A 251 7.70 9.37 -23.38
N ASP A 252 7.89 9.94 -22.20
CA ASP A 252 8.90 10.98 -21.95
C ASP A 252 10.03 10.52 -21.02
N GLN A 253 9.93 9.34 -20.39
CA GLN A 253 10.86 8.86 -19.37
C GLN A 253 11.14 7.37 -19.50
N HIS A 254 12.38 6.97 -19.22
CA HIS A 254 12.84 5.59 -19.21
C HIS A 254 13.66 5.37 -17.95
N ASP A 255 13.19 4.48 -17.07
CA ASP A 255 13.81 4.22 -15.78
C ASP A 255 14.28 2.76 -15.71
N VAL A 256 15.52 2.58 -15.26
CA VAL A 256 16.10 1.27 -14.94
C VAL A 256 16.34 1.22 -13.44
N ASN A 257 15.62 0.33 -12.77
CA ASN A 257 15.70 0.14 -11.34
C ASN A 257 16.39 -1.19 -11.05
N TRP A 258 17.31 -1.22 -10.10
CA TRP A 258 17.94 -2.46 -9.67
C TRP A 258 18.06 -2.46 -8.14
N GLN A 259 17.88 -3.64 -7.55
CA GLN A 259 17.92 -3.82 -6.11
C GLN A 259 18.72 -5.07 -5.79
N LEU A 260 19.66 -4.97 -4.85
CA LEU A 260 20.37 -6.10 -4.28
C LEU A 260 20.22 -6.03 -2.77
N SER A 261 19.77 -7.11 -2.15
CA SER A 261 19.70 -7.21 -0.69
C SER A 261 20.18 -8.58 -0.22
N GLY A 262 20.88 -8.61 0.91
CA GLY A 262 21.43 -9.82 1.49
C GLY A 262 21.83 -9.56 2.94
N GLY A 263 22.16 -10.64 3.64
CA GLY A 263 22.63 -10.64 5.01
C GLY A 263 24.05 -11.19 5.10
N VAL A 264 24.81 -10.68 6.05
CA VAL A 264 26.14 -11.19 6.40
C VAL A 264 26.17 -11.44 7.89
N VAL A 265 26.40 -12.69 8.29
CA VAL A 265 26.50 -13.09 9.70
C VAL A 265 27.92 -13.49 10.02
N GLY A 266 28.59 -12.69 10.84
CA GLY A 266 29.87 -13.07 11.45
C GLY A 266 29.62 -13.91 12.71
N HIS A 267 30.24 -15.09 12.80
CA HIS A 267 30.15 -15.98 13.95
C HIS A 267 31.50 -16.65 14.23
N GLU A 268 31.64 -17.36 15.35
CA GLU A 268 32.88 -18.04 15.78
C GLU A 268 33.51 -18.99 14.74
N ASN A 269 32.74 -19.43 13.74
CA ASN A 269 33.19 -20.36 12.70
C ASN A 269 33.39 -19.67 11.33
N GLY A 270 33.31 -18.34 11.27
CA GLY A 270 33.55 -17.56 10.04
C GLY A 270 32.41 -16.61 9.69
N ILE A 271 32.27 -16.36 8.39
CA ILE A 271 31.24 -15.49 7.83
C ILE A 271 30.28 -16.35 7.02
N THR A 272 28.98 -16.24 7.30
CA THR A 272 27.92 -16.87 6.51
C THR A 272 27.12 -15.78 5.80
N LEU A 273 26.97 -15.91 4.48
CA LEU A 273 26.08 -15.07 3.70
C LEU A 273 24.66 -15.63 3.74
N SER A 274 23.67 -14.77 3.70
CA SER A 274 22.26 -15.16 3.74
C SER A 274 21.39 -14.21 2.93
N GLN A 275 20.13 -14.57 2.73
CA GLN A 275 19.09 -13.58 2.41
C GLN A 275 18.99 -12.50 3.50
N PRO A 276 18.30 -11.37 3.26
CA PRO A 276 18.10 -10.33 4.26
C PRO A 276 17.62 -10.90 5.61
N LEU A 277 18.29 -10.48 6.68
CA LEU A 277 18.03 -10.98 8.03
C LEU A 277 16.73 -10.37 8.57
N GLY A 278 15.96 -11.17 9.31
CA GLY A 278 14.81 -10.70 10.08
C GLY A 278 15.17 -10.37 11.53
N ASP A 279 14.17 -10.13 12.37
CA ASP A 279 14.39 -9.88 13.81
C ASP A 279 14.92 -11.13 14.54
N THR A 280 14.50 -12.32 14.10
CA THR A 280 14.95 -13.61 14.62
C THR A 280 15.55 -14.44 13.50
N ASN A 281 16.81 -14.86 13.66
CA ASN A 281 17.55 -15.57 12.64
C ASN A 281 18.05 -16.91 13.20
N VAL A 282 17.99 -17.96 12.39
CA VAL A 282 18.50 -19.30 12.75
C VAL A 282 19.76 -19.56 11.94
N LEU A 283 20.89 -19.77 12.63
CA LEU A 283 22.14 -20.16 11.99
C LEU A 283 22.26 -21.68 11.97
N ILE A 284 22.24 -22.27 10.78
CA ILE A 284 22.39 -23.71 10.59
C ILE A 284 23.86 -24.03 10.32
N LYS A 285 24.45 -24.91 11.14
CA LYS A 285 25.82 -25.41 10.95
C LYS A 285 25.79 -26.88 10.58
N ALA A 286 26.01 -27.19 9.30
CA ALA A 286 26.05 -28.54 8.77
C ALA A 286 27.31 -28.76 7.91
N PRO A 287 28.49 -28.97 8.53
CA PRO A 287 29.74 -29.14 7.78
C PRO A 287 29.68 -30.35 6.84
N GLY A 288 30.02 -30.14 5.56
CA GLY A 288 30.00 -31.19 4.52
C GLY A 288 28.69 -31.33 3.76
N ALA A 289 27.62 -30.63 4.15
CA ALA A 289 26.33 -30.64 3.47
C ALA A 289 26.21 -29.44 2.52
N GLY A 290 26.66 -29.60 1.27
CA GLY A 290 26.50 -28.59 0.22
C GLY A 290 25.18 -28.72 -0.52
N GLY A 291 24.50 -27.59 -0.79
CA GLY A 291 23.30 -27.54 -1.64
C GLY A 291 22.05 -28.19 -1.04
N VAL A 292 21.97 -28.33 0.28
CA VAL A 292 20.82 -28.93 0.95
C VAL A 292 19.72 -27.89 1.11
N ARG A 293 18.62 -28.09 0.40
CA ARG A 293 17.45 -27.22 0.51
C ARG A 293 16.80 -27.34 1.89
N ILE A 294 16.51 -26.20 2.51
CA ILE A 294 15.71 -26.14 3.75
C ILE A 294 14.23 -26.32 3.37
N GLU A 295 13.56 -27.31 3.97
CA GLU A 295 12.13 -27.52 3.76
C GLU A 295 11.34 -26.28 4.22
N ASN A 296 10.43 -25.79 3.38
CA ASN A 296 9.69 -24.51 3.51
C ASN A 296 10.48 -23.21 3.30
N GLN A 297 11.71 -23.26 2.76
CA GLN A 297 12.35 -22.08 2.19
C GLN A 297 12.57 -22.21 0.68
N THR A 298 12.32 -21.12 -0.04
CA THR A 298 12.40 -21.06 -1.51
C THR A 298 13.84 -21.08 -2.03
N ALA A 299 14.83 -20.92 -1.13
CA ALA A 299 16.24 -20.88 -1.45
C ALA A 299 17.06 -21.97 -0.72
N PHE A 300 18.24 -22.25 -1.28
CA PHE A 300 19.17 -23.30 -0.85
C PHE A 300 20.09 -22.84 0.28
#